data_AF-A0A1C0BVD1-F1
#
_entry.id   AF-A0A1C0BVD1-F1
#
_cell.length_a   1.000
_cell.length_b   1.000
_cell.length_c   1.000
_cell.angle_alpha   90.00
_cell.angle_beta   90.00
_cell.angle_gamma   90.00
#
_symmetry.space_group_name_H-M   'P 1'
#
loop_
_entity.id
_entity.type
_entity.pdbx_description
1 polymer ?
#
loop_
_entity_poly.entity_id
_entity_poly.type
_entity_poly.pdbx_seq_one_letter_code
_entity_poly.pdbx_strand_id
1 'polypeptide(L)'
;MFGIFDKLTEFFKDMLLGGIKANLESMFLDINEKVGVIATDVGKTPMGWNGEVYNFIKNINDNVIVPIAGLIITAVLCIELINMVMQKNNMHDTDTFEFFKYIIKMFIAVYLASHAFEFSMAVFDVAQNLVNKAAGVITTSATVSGDQIVAMVDTLKEKDVGALIMILVETSLVRIAIQCISLTITLIVYGRMFEIYVYSSVSSIPFATMGNKEWGQIGTNYIKGLFALGLQGLFLMICLGIYTVLIRTVQVTDIHASLFSILGYALLLGLMMFKSGTIAKSIMNTH
;
A
#
# COMPACT_ATOMS: atom_id res chain seq x y z
N MET A 1 -0.32 51.50 -38.04
CA MET A 1 -1.10 50.26 -38.21
C MET A 1 -0.28 48.98 -37.95
N PHE A 2 1.06 49.06 -37.88
CA PHE A 2 1.93 47.88 -37.70
C PHE A 2 2.06 47.34 -36.25
N GLY A 3 1.73 48.11 -35.21
CA GLY A 3 1.90 47.65 -33.82
C GLY A 3 0.71 46.90 -33.20
N ILE A 4 -0.43 46.79 -33.89
CA ILE A 4 -1.63 46.13 -33.33
C ILE A 4 -1.47 44.60 -33.39
N PHE A 5 -0.99 44.06 -34.51
CA PHE A 5 -0.77 42.62 -34.66
C PHE A 5 0.37 42.11 -33.77
N ASP A 6 1.42 42.90 -33.56
CA ASP A 6 2.51 42.55 -32.64
C ASP A 6 2.03 42.52 -31.18
N LYS A 7 1.30 43.56 -30.75
CA LYS A 7 0.69 43.60 -29.40
C LYS A 7 -0.35 42.49 -29.19
N LEU A 8 -1.12 42.15 -30.22
CA LEU A 8 -2.08 41.05 -30.18
C LEU A 8 -1.35 39.71 -30.03
N THR A 9 -0.24 39.52 -30.76
CA THR A 9 0.60 38.32 -30.70
C THR A 9 1.23 38.17 -29.31
N GLU A 10 1.77 39.25 -28.76
CA GLU A 10 2.35 39.29 -27.42
C GLU A 10 1.29 38.97 -26.33
N PHE A 11 0.10 39.58 -26.44
CA PHE A 11 -1.03 39.25 -25.56
C PHE A 11 -1.41 37.76 -25.60
N PHE A 12 -1.50 37.15 -26.78
CA PHE A 12 -1.79 35.72 -26.91
C PHE A 12 -0.65 34.85 -26.36
N LYS A 13 0.62 35.23 -26.57
CA LYS A 13 1.76 34.51 -25.98
C LYS A 13 1.71 34.52 -24.46
N ASP A 14 1.49 35.68 -23.84
CA ASP A 14 1.40 35.79 -22.38
C ASP A 14 0.24 34.98 -21.80
N MET A 15 -0.92 34.99 -22.46
CA MET A 15 -2.07 34.18 -22.06
C MET A 15 -1.78 32.67 -22.15
N LEU A 16 -1.13 32.21 -23.23
CA LEU A 16 -0.79 30.80 -23.42
C LEU A 16 0.29 30.33 -22.44
N LEU A 17 1.33 31.14 -22.21
CA LEU A 17 2.37 30.87 -21.22
C LEU A 17 1.78 30.81 -19.81
N GLY A 18 0.84 31.72 -19.49
CA GLY A 18 0.09 31.69 -18.23
C GLY A 18 -0.71 30.40 -18.05
N GLY A 19 -1.39 29.93 -19.12
CA GLY A 19 -2.13 28.67 -19.10
C GLY A 19 -1.23 27.43 -18.93
N ILE A 20 -0.10 27.39 -19.63
CA ILE A 20 0.90 26.32 -19.50
C ILE A 20 1.47 26.31 -18.08
N LYS A 21 1.83 27.48 -17.54
CA LYS A 21 2.33 27.62 -16.18
C LYS A 21 1.31 27.09 -15.16
N ALA A 22 0.05 27.50 -15.27
CA ALA A 22 -1.02 27.05 -14.38
C ALA A 22 -1.23 25.53 -14.43
N ASN A 23 -1.15 24.93 -15.63
CA ASN A 23 -1.22 23.48 -15.78
C ASN A 23 -0.06 22.77 -15.08
N LEU A 24 1.17 23.23 -15.31
CA LEU A 24 2.37 22.65 -14.69
C LEU A 24 2.34 22.79 -13.16
N GLU A 25 1.98 23.97 -12.65
CA GLU A 25 1.82 24.21 -11.21
C GLU A 25 0.79 23.27 -10.60
N SER A 26 -0.40 23.15 -11.21
CA SER A 26 -1.43 22.22 -10.75
C SER A 26 -0.95 20.77 -10.75
N MET A 27 -0.24 20.33 -11.80
CA MET A 27 0.29 18.96 -11.89
C MET A 27 1.28 18.64 -10.77
N PHE A 28 2.24 19.52 -10.54
CA PHE A 28 3.28 19.29 -9.53
C PHE A 28 2.74 19.47 -8.11
N LEU A 29 1.81 20.40 -7.88
CA LEU A 29 1.12 20.54 -6.60
C LEU A 29 0.29 19.29 -6.29
N ASP A 30 -0.53 18.82 -7.24
CA ASP A 30 -1.34 17.62 -7.09
C ASP A 30 -0.46 16.40 -6.75
N ILE A 31 0.70 16.25 -7.42
CA ILE A 31 1.63 15.15 -7.14
C ILE A 31 2.27 15.31 -5.75
N ASN A 32 2.82 16.48 -5.43
CA ASN A 32 3.54 16.70 -4.17
C ASN A 32 2.62 16.53 -2.96
N GLU A 33 1.41 17.10 -3.02
CA GLU A 33 0.41 16.93 -1.97
C GLU A 33 0.03 15.47 -1.82
N LYS A 34 -0.21 14.75 -2.92
CA LYS A 34 -0.58 13.35 -2.88
C LYS A 34 0.54 12.48 -2.33
N VAL A 35 1.80 12.70 -2.71
CA VAL A 35 2.94 11.97 -2.14
C VAL A 35 3.01 12.17 -0.63
N GLY A 36 2.79 13.40 -0.13
CA GLY A 36 2.76 13.68 1.30
C GLY A 36 1.59 13.01 2.03
N VAL A 37 0.38 13.07 1.46
CA VAL A 37 -0.81 12.41 2.01
C VAL A 37 -0.64 10.89 2.02
N ILE A 38 -0.15 10.30 0.94
CA ILE A 38 0.07 8.85 0.84
C ILE A 38 1.11 8.40 1.85
N ALA A 39 2.24 9.11 1.97
CA ALA A 39 3.27 8.77 2.95
C ALA A 39 2.72 8.77 4.38
N THR A 40 1.78 9.67 4.68
CA THR A 40 1.10 9.75 5.96
C THR A 40 0.07 8.63 6.14
N ASP A 41 -0.78 8.38 5.13
CA ASP A 41 -1.87 7.42 5.21
C ASP A 41 -1.41 5.96 5.19
N VAL A 42 -0.37 5.65 4.39
CA VAL A 42 0.31 4.34 4.45
C VAL A 42 1.01 4.16 5.81
N GLY A 43 1.37 5.28 6.44
CA GLY A 43 1.96 5.43 7.77
C GLY A 43 1.04 5.10 8.97
N LYS A 44 -0.28 4.98 8.76
CA LYS A 44 -1.25 4.76 9.84
C LYS A 44 -1.43 3.28 10.16
N THR A 45 -1.59 2.97 11.44
CA THR A 45 -2.09 1.65 11.88
C THR A 45 -3.57 1.52 11.52
N PRO A 46 -4.14 0.30 11.46
CA PRO A 46 -5.57 0.13 11.20
C PRO A 46 -6.43 0.96 12.16
N MET A 47 -6.20 0.85 13.47
CA MET A 47 -6.89 1.67 14.47
C MET A 47 -6.72 3.18 14.24
N GLY A 48 -5.52 3.63 13.86
CA GLY A 48 -5.24 5.04 13.57
C GLY A 48 -5.83 5.53 12.25
N TRP A 49 -6.18 4.64 11.32
CA TRP A 49 -6.81 5.00 10.05
C TRP A 49 -8.30 5.24 10.22
N ASN A 50 -9.02 4.33 10.87
CA ASN A 50 -10.43 4.53 11.22
C ASN A 50 -10.85 3.63 12.40
N GLY A 51 -11.09 4.24 13.56
CA GLY A 51 -11.46 3.53 14.78
C GLY A 51 -12.84 2.85 14.73
N GLU A 52 -13.80 3.41 14.00
CA GLU A 52 -15.14 2.82 13.87
C GLU A 52 -15.10 1.53 13.06
N VAL A 53 -14.41 1.56 11.91
CA VAL A 53 -14.20 0.37 11.06
C VAL A 53 -13.42 -0.69 11.83
N TYR A 54 -12.36 -0.30 12.54
CA TYR A 54 -11.59 -1.21 13.39
C TYR A 54 -12.48 -1.90 14.43
N ASN A 55 -13.28 -1.12 15.17
CA ASN A 55 -14.16 -1.66 16.21
C ASN A 55 -15.25 -2.57 15.64
N PHE A 56 -15.80 -2.22 14.48
CA PHE A 56 -16.76 -3.05 13.76
C PHE A 56 -16.16 -4.41 13.39
N ILE A 57 -14.96 -4.41 12.81
CA ILE A 57 -14.27 -5.65 12.40
C ILE A 57 -13.87 -6.49 13.61
N LYS A 58 -13.37 -5.87 14.68
CA LYS A 58 -13.06 -6.56 15.94
C LYS A 58 -14.33 -7.20 16.52
N ASN A 59 -15.46 -6.49 16.52
CA ASN A 59 -16.73 -7.01 17.01
C ASN A 59 -17.19 -8.25 16.21
N ILE A 60 -17.02 -8.24 14.88
CA ILE A 60 -17.26 -9.43 14.05
C ILE A 60 -16.34 -10.58 14.46
N ASN A 61 -15.04 -10.32 14.63
CA ASN A 61 -14.10 -11.35 15.04
C ASN A 61 -14.49 -11.96 16.39
N ASP A 62 -14.68 -11.12 17.41
CA ASP A 62 -14.95 -11.54 18.78
C ASP A 62 -16.29 -12.30 18.90
N ASN A 63 -17.36 -11.81 18.26
CA ASN A 63 -18.71 -12.34 18.48
C ASN A 63 -19.10 -13.43 17.48
N VAL A 64 -18.47 -13.50 16.30
CA VAL A 64 -18.84 -14.44 15.25
C VAL A 64 -17.72 -15.44 14.98
N ILE A 65 -16.50 -14.95 14.75
CA ILE A 65 -15.40 -15.79 14.28
C ILE A 65 -14.74 -16.58 15.41
N VAL A 66 -14.54 -15.99 16.59
CA VAL A 66 -13.97 -16.69 17.76
C VAL A 66 -14.81 -17.89 18.19
N PRO A 67 -16.15 -17.80 18.31
CA PRO A 67 -16.98 -18.98 18.57
C PRO A 67 -16.83 -20.09 17.53
N ILE A 68 -16.79 -19.74 16.24
CA ILE A 68 -16.58 -20.71 15.15
C ILE A 68 -15.19 -21.36 15.25
N ALA A 69 -14.16 -20.55 15.53
CA ALA A 69 -12.80 -21.05 15.78
C ALA A 69 -12.75 -22.00 16.98
N GLY A 70 -13.57 -21.75 18.02
CA GLY A 70 -13.77 -22.63 19.17
C GLY A 70 -14.32 -24.03 18.81
N LEU A 71 -15.22 -24.12 17.84
CA LEU A 71 -15.69 -25.40 17.31
C LEU A 71 -14.58 -26.12 16.51
N ILE A 72 -13.87 -25.38 15.67
CA ILE A 72 -12.79 -25.93 14.83
C ILE A 72 -11.64 -26.45 15.71
N ILE A 73 -11.21 -25.67 16.70
CA ILE A 73 -10.11 -26.08 17.58
C ILE A 73 -10.49 -27.30 18.41
N THR A 74 -11.75 -27.43 18.83
CA THR A 74 -12.23 -28.62 19.55
C THR A 74 -12.10 -29.86 18.66
N ALA A 75 -12.55 -29.78 17.40
CA ALA A 75 -12.39 -30.88 16.44
C ALA A 75 -10.91 -31.23 16.19
N VAL A 76 -10.05 -30.21 16.00
CA VAL A 76 -8.61 -30.37 15.82
C VAL A 76 -7.98 -31.11 17.00
N LEU A 77 -8.28 -30.67 18.22
CA LEU A 77 -7.72 -31.24 19.43
C LEU A 77 -8.20 -32.68 19.67
N CYS A 78 -9.47 -32.99 19.36
CA CYS A 78 -9.98 -34.35 19.39
C CYS A 78 -9.21 -35.28 18.44
N ILE A 79 -8.96 -34.84 17.20
CA ILE A 79 -8.18 -35.61 16.22
C ILE A 79 -6.76 -35.84 16.73
N GLU A 80 -6.13 -34.80 17.27
CA GLU A 80 -4.76 -34.89 17.78
C GLU A 80 -4.65 -35.81 19.00
N LEU A 81 -5.64 -35.82 19.89
CA LEU A 81 -5.73 -36.76 21.00
C LEU A 81 -5.87 -38.21 20.51
N ILE A 82 -6.76 -38.46 19.54
CA ILE A 82 -6.93 -39.80 18.95
C ILE A 82 -5.61 -40.27 18.34
N ASN A 83 -4.93 -39.42 17.58
CA ASN A 83 -3.64 -39.75 16.97
C ASN A 83 -2.56 -40.06 18.01
N MET A 84 -2.51 -39.32 19.12
CA MET A 84 -1.58 -39.58 20.22
C MET A 84 -1.84 -40.95 20.87
N VAL A 85 -3.11 -41.29 21.13
CA VAL A 85 -3.50 -42.58 21.72
C VAL A 85 -3.21 -43.75 20.74
N MET A 86 -3.49 -43.59 19.45
CA MET A 86 -3.26 -44.63 18.44
C MET A 86 -1.77 -44.88 18.14
N GLN A 87 -0.92 -43.84 18.16
CA GLN A 87 0.52 -44.01 17.93
C GLN A 87 1.20 -44.80 19.05
N LYS A 88 0.67 -44.74 20.28
CA LYS A 88 1.15 -45.53 21.43
C LYS A 88 0.35 -46.81 21.62
N ASN A 89 0.38 -47.67 20.61
CA ASN A 89 -0.34 -48.95 20.48
C ASN A 89 0.00 -50.02 21.56
N ASN A 90 0.09 -49.64 22.83
CA ASN A 90 0.28 -50.56 23.93
C ASN A 90 -0.41 -50.19 25.25
N MET A 91 -1.13 -49.06 25.42
CA MET A 91 -1.93 -48.68 26.64
C MET A 91 -1.24 -48.84 28.03
N HIS A 92 0.00 -49.30 28.09
CA HIS A 92 0.72 -49.73 29.29
C HIS A 92 1.81 -48.71 29.65
N ASP A 93 2.39 -48.05 28.63
CA ASP A 93 3.39 -46.98 28.75
C ASP A 93 2.86 -45.69 28.11
N THR A 94 1.72 -45.18 28.60
CA THR A 94 1.38 -43.78 28.31
C THR A 94 2.36 -42.92 29.08
N ASP A 95 3.48 -42.60 28.44
CA ASP A 95 4.50 -41.70 28.97
C ASP A 95 3.83 -40.39 29.39
N THR A 96 3.63 -40.21 30.70
CA THR A 96 2.87 -39.11 31.32
C THR A 96 3.27 -37.75 30.74
N PHE A 97 4.54 -37.63 30.34
CA PHE A 97 5.10 -36.45 29.71
C PHE A 97 4.49 -36.08 28.35
N GLU A 98 4.08 -37.04 27.51
CA GLU A 98 3.41 -36.74 26.24
C GLU A 98 1.99 -36.21 26.43
N PHE A 99 1.28 -36.74 27.43
CA PHE A 99 -0.04 -36.21 27.79
C PHE A 99 0.08 -34.76 28.29
N PHE A 100 1.10 -34.45 29.10
CA PHE A 100 1.41 -33.07 29.50
C PHE A 100 1.73 -32.17 28.30
N LYS A 101 2.51 -32.63 27.32
CA LYS A 101 2.76 -31.88 26.07
C LYS A 101 1.47 -31.56 25.32
N TYR A 102 0.54 -32.51 25.25
CA TYR A 102 -0.76 -32.29 24.62
C TYR A 102 -1.59 -31.23 25.36
N ILE A 103 -1.63 -31.26 26.70
CA ILE A 103 -2.32 -30.21 27.49
C ILE A 103 -1.72 -28.83 27.23
N ILE A 104 -0.39 -28.72 27.22
CA ILE A 104 0.29 -27.44 26.92
C ILE A 104 -0.06 -26.96 25.51
N LYS A 105 -0.05 -27.88 24.55
CA LYS A 105 -0.39 -27.58 23.15
C LYS A 105 -1.84 -27.11 23.00
N MET A 106 -2.78 -27.76 23.68
CA MET A 106 -4.18 -27.34 23.76
C MET A 106 -4.30 -25.93 24.30
N PHE A 107 -3.65 -25.65 25.43
CA PHE A 107 -3.67 -24.33 26.06
C PHE A 107 -3.16 -23.23 25.11
N ILE A 108 -2.01 -23.46 24.47
CA ILE A 108 -1.43 -22.51 23.51
C ILE A 108 -2.36 -22.31 22.31
N ALA A 109 -2.93 -23.37 21.76
CA ALA A 109 -3.80 -23.27 20.59
C ALA A 109 -5.07 -22.46 20.91
N VAL A 110 -5.71 -22.71 22.06
CA VAL A 110 -6.91 -21.97 22.50
C VAL A 110 -6.56 -20.50 22.76
N TYR A 111 -5.44 -20.24 23.42
CA TYR A 111 -4.96 -18.88 23.67
C TYR A 111 -4.75 -18.10 22.36
N LEU A 112 -4.02 -18.70 21.40
CA LEU A 112 -3.73 -18.09 20.10
C LEU A 112 -4.99 -17.84 19.27
N ALA A 113 -5.93 -18.80 19.23
CA ALA A 113 -7.19 -18.62 18.51
C ALA A 113 -8.07 -17.52 19.13
N SER A 114 -8.07 -17.41 20.46
CA SER A 114 -8.87 -16.40 21.18
C SER A 114 -8.30 -14.98 21.06
N HIS A 115 -6.98 -14.86 20.88
CA HIS A 115 -6.28 -13.56 20.76
C HIS A 115 -5.71 -13.35 19.33
N ALA A 116 -6.26 -14.06 18.34
CA ALA A 116 -5.76 -14.04 16.96
C ALA A 116 -5.84 -12.65 16.31
N PHE A 117 -6.87 -11.88 16.65
CA PHE A 117 -7.03 -10.51 16.17
C PHE A 117 -5.94 -9.60 16.74
N GLU A 118 -5.66 -9.69 18.04
CA GLU A 118 -4.59 -8.92 18.70
C GLU A 118 -3.23 -9.27 18.13
N PHE A 119 -2.95 -10.55 17.90
CA PHE A 119 -1.73 -10.98 17.22
C PHE A 119 -1.65 -10.39 15.81
N SER A 120 -2.76 -10.40 15.07
CA SER A 120 -2.81 -9.80 13.74
C SER A 120 -2.47 -8.31 13.77
N MET A 121 -3.00 -7.58 14.74
CA MET A 121 -2.72 -6.16 14.92
C MET A 121 -1.27 -5.90 15.33
N ALA A 122 -0.70 -6.71 16.22
CA ALA A 122 0.69 -6.59 16.62
C ALA A 122 1.66 -6.77 15.44
N VAL A 123 1.37 -7.69 14.51
CA VAL A 123 2.14 -7.83 13.27
C VAL A 123 2.06 -6.57 12.42
N PHE A 124 0.88 -5.95 12.31
CA PHE A 124 0.74 -4.69 11.59
C PHE A 124 1.46 -3.54 12.27
N ASP A 125 1.50 -3.46 13.60
CA ASP A 125 2.26 -2.42 14.32
C ASP A 125 3.76 -2.55 14.07
N VAL A 126 4.30 -3.77 14.04
CA VAL A 126 5.71 -4.02 13.68
C VAL A 126 5.98 -3.62 12.23
N ALA A 127 5.10 -4.02 11.30
CA ALA A 127 5.22 -3.62 9.90
C ALA A 127 5.15 -2.09 9.74
N GLN A 128 4.29 -1.43 10.52
CA GLN A 128 4.10 0.01 10.47
C GLN A 128 5.34 0.77 10.94
N ASN A 129 6.06 0.26 11.94
CA ASN A 129 7.35 0.80 12.33
C ASN A 129 8.38 0.77 11.18
N LEU A 130 8.37 -0.27 10.33
CA LEU A 130 9.23 -0.34 9.15
C LEU A 130 8.82 0.70 8.09
N VAL A 131 7.52 0.82 7.84
CA VAL A 131 6.95 1.81 6.91
C VAL A 131 7.30 3.22 7.34
N ASN A 132 7.15 3.56 8.62
CA ASN A 132 7.44 4.90 9.13
C ASN A 132 8.93 5.25 9.04
N LYS A 133 9.82 4.27 9.28
CA LYS A 133 11.25 4.44 9.04
C LYS A 133 11.57 4.70 7.57
N ALA A 134 10.91 3.97 6.65
CA ALA A 134 11.06 4.21 5.22
C ALA A 134 10.51 5.59 4.80
N ALA A 135 9.39 6.02 5.37
CA ALA A 135 8.82 7.34 5.13
C ALA A 135 9.78 8.48 5.51
N GLY A 136 10.49 8.35 6.64
CA GLY A 136 11.50 9.32 7.08
C GLY A 136 12.69 9.49 6.11
N VAL A 137 12.98 8.47 5.28
CA VAL A 137 14.00 8.56 4.23
C VAL A 137 13.47 9.30 2.99
N ILE A 138 12.16 9.25 2.73
CA ILE A 138 11.53 9.82 1.53
C ILE A 138 11.23 11.31 1.70
N THR A 139 10.83 11.75 2.89
CA THR A 139 10.50 13.16 3.19
C THR A 139 11.69 14.12 3.05
N THR A 140 12.93 13.63 2.99
CA THR A 140 14.11 14.47 2.69
C THR A 140 14.32 14.73 1.20
N SER A 141 13.50 14.13 0.33
CA SER A 141 13.76 14.08 -1.12
C SER A 141 12.62 14.56 -2.04
N ALA A 142 11.49 15.06 -1.54
CA ALA A 142 10.32 15.28 -2.40
C ALA A 142 9.86 16.75 -2.45
N THR A 143 10.49 17.56 -3.29
CA THR A 143 9.86 18.75 -3.87
C THR A 143 10.41 18.99 -5.26
N VAL A 144 9.58 18.86 -6.29
CA VAL A 144 9.81 19.61 -7.53
C VAL A 144 9.60 21.07 -7.16
N SER A 145 10.66 21.88 -7.24
CA SER A 145 10.58 23.29 -6.83
C SER A 145 9.85 24.12 -7.88
N GLY A 146 9.16 25.17 -7.44
CA GLY A 146 8.55 26.17 -8.34
C GLY A 146 9.57 26.76 -9.31
N ASP A 147 10.85 26.80 -8.92
CA ASP A 147 11.96 27.26 -9.77
C ASP A 147 12.15 26.40 -11.03
N GLN A 148 11.90 25.08 -10.95
CA GLN A 148 11.95 24.20 -12.12
C GLN A 148 10.81 24.47 -13.09
N ILE A 149 9.62 24.84 -12.57
CA ILE A 149 8.45 25.22 -13.38
C ILE A 149 8.69 26.55 -14.07
N VAL A 150 9.29 27.52 -13.37
CA VAL A 150 9.67 28.82 -13.95
C VAL A 150 10.70 28.61 -15.06
N ALA A 151 11.73 27.80 -14.82
CA ALA A 151 12.72 27.46 -15.84
C ALA A 151 12.08 26.76 -17.07
N MET A 152 11.15 25.84 -16.86
CA MET A 152 10.36 25.22 -17.94
C MET A 152 9.61 26.26 -18.77
N VAL A 153 8.88 27.18 -18.12
CA VAL A 153 8.10 28.22 -18.80
C VAL A 153 9.01 29.23 -19.51
N ASP A 154 10.18 29.55 -18.94
CA ASP A 154 11.14 30.47 -19.54
C ASP A 154 11.68 29.96 -20.88
N THR A 155 11.92 28.65 -21.03
CA THR A 155 12.33 28.04 -22.32
C THR A 155 11.26 28.15 -23.42
N LEU A 156 10.01 28.49 -23.06
CA LEU A 156 8.90 28.60 -24.00
C LEU A 156 8.67 30.02 -24.51
N LYS A 157 9.24 31.04 -23.86
CA LYS A 157 9.03 32.45 -24.21
C LYS A 157 9.46 32.77 -25.65
N GLU A 158 10.45 32.06 -26.16
CA GLU A 158 10.98 32.25 -27.52
C GLU A 158 10.17 31.51 -28.60
N LYS A 159 9.21 30.65 -28.23
CA LYS A 159 8.43 29.86 -29.19
C LYS A 159 7.28 30.66 -29.82
N ASP A 160 6.86 30.23 -31.01
CA ASP A 160 5.72 30.79 -31.73
C ASP A 160 4.38 30.45 -31.08
N VAL A 161 3.37 31.28 -31.34
CA VAL A 161 1.99 31.11 -30.82
C VAL A 161 1.44 29.72 -31.17
N GLY A 162 1.69 29.23 -32.39
CA GLY A 162 1.24 27.90 -32.82
C GLY A 162 1.86 26.76 -31.99
N ALA A 163 3.15 26.85 -31.68
CA ALA A 163 3.84 25.87 -30.84
C ALA A 163 3.36 25.94 -29.38
N LEU A 164 3.09 27.14 -28.86
CA LEU A 164 2.54 27.33 -27.52
C LEU A 164 1.12 26.74 -27.38
N ILE A 165 0.27 26.85 -28.41
CA ILE A 165 -1.05 26.20 -28.42
C ILE A 165 -0.91 24.68 -28.32
N MET A 166 0.01 24.09 -29.08
CA MET A 166 0.25 22.64 -29.04
C MET A 166 0.70 22.19 -27.65
N ILE A 167 1.66 22.90 -27.04
CA ILE A 167 2.14 22.60 -25.69
C ILE A 167 1.05 22.80 -24.63
N LEU A 168 0.18 23.80 -24.79
CA LEU A 168 -0.96 23.99 -23.89
C LEU A 168 -1.92 22.79 -23.93
N VAL A 169 -2.20 22.25 -25.12
CA VAL A 169 -3.05 21.06 -25.27
C VAL A 169 -2.38 19.83 -24.65
N GLU A 170 -1.09 19.62 -24.92
CA GLU A 170 -0.33 18.50 -24.35
C GLU A 170 -0.28 18.55 -22.82
N THR A 171 0.08 19.71 -22.24
CA THR A 171 0.11 19.89 -20.78
C THR A 171 -1.25 19.67 -20.15
N SER A 172 -2.33 20.10 -20.82
CA SER A 172 -3.70 19.86 -20.35
C SER A 172 -4.07 18.37 -20.33
N LEU A 173 -3.69 17.62 -21.38
CA LEU A 173 -3.91 16.18 -21.45
C LEU A 173 -3.11 15.42 -20.38
N VAL A 174 -1.83 15.77 -20.22
CA VAL A 174 -0.96 15.16 -19.21
C VAL A 174 -1.49 15.46 -17.80
N ARG A 175 -1.99 16.68 -17.55
CA ARG A 175 -2.62 17.03 -16.27
C ARG A 175 -3.79 16.10 -15.93
N ILE A 176 -4.70 15.90 -16.87
CA ILE A 176 -5.85 15.01 -16.66
C ILE A 176 -5.38 13.57 -16.39
N ALA A 177 -4.39 13.09 -17.14
CA ALA A 177 -3.84 11.75 -16.94
C ALA A 177 -3.22 11.58 -15.54
N ILE A 178 -2.46 12.57 -15.05
CA ILE A 178 -1.88 12.56 -13.70
C ILE A 178 -2.97 12.58 -12.62
N GLN A 179 -4.05 13.33 -12.82
CA GLN A 179 -5.20 13.33 -11.91
C GLN A 179 -5.87 11.95 -11.83
N CYS A 180 -6.05 11.25 -12.96
CA CYS A 180 -6.56 9.88 -12.98
C CYS A 180 -5.64 8.89 -12.25
N ILE A 181 -4.31 9.02 -12.43
CA ILE A 181 -3.31 8.19 -11.73
C ILE A 181 -3.36 8.45 -10.23
N SER A 182 -3.43 9.72 -9.82
CA SER A 182 -3.54 10.14 -8.42
C SER A 182 -4.77 9.56 -7.72
N LEU A 183 -5.92 9.56 -8.39
CA LEU A 183 -7.13 8.89 -7.91
C LEU A 183 -6.90 7.38 -7.73
N THR A 184 -6.30 6.72 -8.72
CA THR A 184 -5.99 5.28 -8.68
C THR A 184 -5.07 4.93 -7.52
N ILE A 185 -4.05 5.76 -7.26
CA ILE A 185 -3.13 5.56 -6.13
C ILE A 185 -3.87 5.68 -4.80
N THR A 186 -4.75 6.66 -4.65
CA THR A 186 -5.57 6.83 -3.44
C THR A 186 -6.44 5.58 -3.18
N LEU A 187 -7.05 5.03 -4.23
CA LEU A 187 -7.82 3.79 -4.16
C LEU A 187 -6.96 2.59 -3.73
N ILE A 188 -5.72 2.48 -4.20
CA ILE A 188 -4.81 1.39 -3.80
C ILE A 188 -4.45 1.49 -2.31
N VAL A 189 -4.16 2.69 -1.82
CA VAL A 189 -3.80 2.94 -0.41
C VAL A 189 -4.96 2.61 0.52
N TYR A 190 -6.18 3.02 0.16
CA TYR A 190 -7.38 2.71 0.95
C TYR A 190 -7.79 1.24 0.80
N GLY A 191 -7.64 0.67 -0.40
CA GLY A 191 -7.86 -0.74 -0.67
C GLY A 191 -6.98 -1.65 0.20
N ARG A 192 -5.72 -1.27 0.44
CA ARG A 192 -4.83 -1.98 1.39
C ARG A 192 -5.45 -2.05 2.79
N MET A 193 -5.99 -0.94 3.32
CA MET A 193 -6.60 -0.94 4.65
C MET A 193 -7.81 -1.87 4.69
N PHE A 194 -8.63 -1.85 3.65
CA PHE A 194 -9.75 -2.77 3.51
C PHE A 194 -9.30 -4.23 3.49
N GLU A 195 -8.24 -4.57 2.74
CA GLU A 195 -7.68 -5.92 2.68
C GLU A 195 -7.18 -6.38 4.06
N ILE A 196 -6.48 -5.51 4.81
CA ILE A 196 -6.04 -5.78 6.19
C ILE A 196 -7.21 -6.10 7.11
N TYR A 197 -8.30 -5.32 7.04
CA TYR A 197 -9.48 -5.54 7.87
C TYR A 197 -10.17 -6.85 7.55
N VAL A 198 -10.41 -7.14 6.27
CA VAL A 198 -11.04 -8.39 5.86
C VAL A 198 -10.19 -9.58 6.28
N TYR A 199 -8.87 -9.51 6.06
CA TYR A 199 -7.96 -10.59 6.41
C TYR A 199 -7.91 -10.84 7.93
N SER A 200 -7.80 -9.78 8.74
CA SER A 200 -7.77 -9.88 10.20
C SER A 200 -9.10 -10.30 10.82
N SER A 201 -10.23 -9.98 10.18
CA SER A 201 -11.57 -10.36 10.65
C SER A 201 -11.71 -11.87 10.84
N VAL A 202 -11.10 -12.67 9.96
CA VAL A 202 -11.19 -14.14 9.95
C VAL A 202 -10.01 -14.83 10.65
N SER A 203 -9.12 -14.06 11.29
CA SER A 203 -7.84 -14.53 11.85
C SER A 203 -7.98 -15.75 12.79
N SER A 204 -9.00 -15.79 13.64
CA SER A 204 -9.15 -16.83 14.67
C SER A 204 -9.27 -18.24 14.10
N ILE A 205 -9.81 -18.40 12.89
CA ILE A 205 -9.99 -19.72 12.24
C ILE A 205 -8.63 -20.34 11.85
N PRO A 206 -7.76 -19.67 11.06
CA PRO A 206 -6.42 -20.19 10.77
C PRO A 206 -5.59 -20.47 12.02
N PHE A 207 -5.67 -19.62 13.05
CA PHE A 207 -4.96 -19.87 14.31
C PHE A 207 -5.49 -21.12 15.04
N ALA A 208 -6.79 -21.40 15.01
CA ALA A 208 -7.37 -22.63 15.54
C ALA A 208 -6.84 -23.89 14.82
N THR A 209 -6.47 -23.80 13.55
CA THR A 209 -5.93 -24.93 12.77
C THR A 209 -4.42 -25.17 12.93
N MET A 210 -3.66 -24.22 13.50
CA MET A 210 -2.20 -24.32 13.64
C MET A 210 -1.74 -25.48 14.54
N GLY A 211 -2.58 -25.89 15.48
CA GLY A 211 -2.25 -26.98 16.39
C GLY A 211 -1.98 -28.29 15.65
N ASN A 212 -2.72 -28.61 14.59
CA ASN A 212 -2.63 -29.92 13.95
C ASN A 212 -1.43 -30.03 12.98
N LYS A 213 -0.83 -31.22 12.86
CA LYS A 213 0.14 -31.53 11.78
C LYS A 213 -0.51 -31.49 10.39
N GLU A 214 -1.76 -31.92 10.27
CA GLU A 214 -2.44 -32.01 8.96
C GLU A 214 -2.97 -30.66 8.47
N TRP A 215 -3.51 -29.84 9.38
CA TRP A 215 -4.11 -28.54 9.05
C TRP A 215 -3.24 -27.35 9.43
N GLY A 216 -2.09 -27.58 10.06
CA GLY A 216 -1.17 -26.52 10.48
C GLY A 216 -0.61 -25.67 9.33
N GLN A 217 -0.64 -26.21 8.10
CA GLN A 217 -0.29 -25.45 6.90
C GLN A 217 -1.24 -24.26 6.67
N ILE A 218 -2.53 -24.40 7.00
CA ILE A 218 -3.54 -23.32 6.84
C ILE A 218 -3.13 -22.11 7.69
N GLY A 219 -2.88 -22.35 8.98
CA GLY A 219 -2.45 -21.29 9.89
C GLY A 219 -1.07 -20.71 9.56
N THR A 220 -0.13 -21.55 9.14
CA THR A 220 1.21 -21.10 8.72
C THR A 220 1.13 -20.20 7.48
N ASN A 221 0.33 -20.58 6.48
CA ASN A 221 0.10 -19.77 5.29
C ASN A 221 -0.62 -18.47 5.64
N TYR A 222 -1.58 -18.52 6.57
CA TYR A 222 -2.26 -17.31 7.05
C TYR A 222 -1.26 -16.31 7.65
N ILE A 223 -0.37 -16.76 8.55
CA ILE A 223 0.66 -15.90 9.15
C ILE A 223 1.57 -15.30 8.08
N LYS A 224 2.04 -16.11 7.11
CA LYS A 224 2.84 -15.58 6.00
C LYS A 224 2.09 -14.50 5.22
N GLY A 225 0.80 -14.72 4.94
CA GLY A 225 -0.04 -13.74 4.25
C GLY A 225 -0.27 -12.47 5.07
N LEU A 226 -0.41 -12.60 6.40
CA LEU A 226 -0.52 -11.47 7.32
C LEU A 226 0.75 -10.60 7.26
N PHE A 227 1.93 -11.22 7.31
CA PHE A 227 3.20 -10.52 7.13
C PHE A 227 3.34 -9.90 5.73
N ALA A 228 2.85 -10.56 4.68
CA ALA A 228 2.83 -10.01 3.33
C ALA A 228 1.99 -8.72 3.26
N LEU A 229 0.80 -8.71 3.84
CA LEU A 229 -0.06 -7.51 3.91
C LEU A 229 0.59 -6.38 4.72
N GLY A 230 1.28 -6.73 5.82
CA GLY A 230 2.08 -5.78 6.58
C GLY A 230 3.18 -5.14 5.72
N LEU A 231 3.96 -5.98 5.04
CA LEU A 231 5.09 -5.56 4.19
C LEU A 231 4.65 -4.81 2.93
N GLN A 232 3.43 -5.01 2.44
CA GLN A 232 2.88 -4.26 1.30
C GLN A 232 3.00 -2.75 1.50
N GLY A 233 2.78 -2.24 2.72
CA GLY A 233 2.94 -0.82 3.03
C GLY A 233 4.37 -0.32 2.75
N LEU A 234 5.38 -1.14 3.02
CA LEU A 234 6.78 -0.81 2.74
C LEU A 234 7.03 -0.69 1.24
N PHE A 235 6.48 -1.61 0.44
CA PHE A 235 6.64 -1.54 -1.02
C PHE A 235 5.97 -0.30 -1.62
N LEU A 236 4.81 0.12 -1.10
CA LEU A 236 4.18 1.39 -1.50
C LEU A 236 5.13 2.57 -1.23
N MET A 237 5.77 2.61 -0.06
CA MET A 237 6.77 3.64 0.25
C MET A 237 7.98 3.59 -0.69
N ILE A 238 8.52 2.40 -0.96
CA ILE A 238 9.65 2.22 -1.87
C ILE A 238 9.29 2.73 -3.28
N CYS A 239 8.10 2.41 -3.79
CA CYS A 239 7.63 2.91 -5.09
C CYS A 239 7.57 4.44 -5.13
N LEU A 240 7.06 5.09 -4.07
CA LEU A 240 7.03 6.55 -3.96
C LEU A 240 8.44 7.15 -3.91
N GLY A 241 9.35 6.52 -3.16
CA GLY A 241 10.75 6.94 -3.10
C GLY A 241 11.44 6.87 -4.47
N ILE A 242 11.26 5.77 -5.19
CA ILE A 242 11.80 5.61 -6.56
C ILE A 242 11.23 6.69 -7.49
N TYR A 243 9.92 6.91 -7.47
CA TYR A 243 9.27 7.93 -8.29
C TYR A 243 9.80 9.34 -8.02
N THR A 244 9.99 9.67 -6.75
CA THR A 244 10.56 10.96 -6.32
C THR A 244 11.96 11.18 -6.89
N VAL A 245 12.81 10.15 -6.88
CA VAL A 245 14.15 10.20 -7.47
C VAL A 245 14.09 10.33 -9.00
N LEU A 246 13.20 9.56 -9.66
CA LEU A 246 13.06 9.59 -11.12
C LEU A 246 12.65 10.98 -11.63
N ILE A 247 11.68 11.64 -11.00
CA ILE A 247 11.26 12.98 -11.42
C ILE A 247 12.41 13.99 -11.31
N ARG A 248 13.24 13.90 -10.27
CA ARG A 248 14.40 14.80 -10.12
C ARG A 248 15.42 14.66 -11.25
N THR A 249 15.48 13.50 -11.90
CA THR A 249 16.42 13.26 -13.01
C THR A 249 15.92 13.74 -14.38
N VAL A 250 14.68 14.23 -14.47
CA VAL A 250 14.13 14.76 -15.73
C VAL A 250 14.89 16.03 -16.11
N GLN A 251 15.63 15.98 -17.22
CA GLN A 251 16.26 17.16 -17.80
C GLN A 251 15.24 18.01 -18.54
N VAL A 252 15.32 19.33 -18.36
CA VAL A 252 14.43 20.34 -18.97
C VAL A 252 15.07 20.89 -20.24
N THR A 253 15.43 20.01 -21.17
CA THR A 253 16.03 20.43 -22.46
C THR A 253 15.01 20.45 -23.59
N ASP A 254 14.04 19.52 -23.58
CA ASP A 254 12.92 19.49 -24.52
C ASP A 254 11.61 19.28 -23.73
N ILE A 255 10.73 20.27 -23.76
CA ILE A 255 9.50 20.26 -22.97
C ILE A 255 8.57 19.09 -23.34
N HIS A 256 8.52 18.70 -24.62
CA HIS A 256 7.68 17.60 -25.06
C HIS A 256 8.18 16.29 -24.43
N ALA A 257 9.49 16.04 -24.55
CA ALA A 257 10.12 14.87 -23.96
C ALA A 257 10.02 14.87 -22.42
N SER A 258 10.20 16.02 -21.77
CA SER A 258 10.06 16.14 -20.31
C SER A 258 8.63 15.85 -19.85
N LEU A 259 7.61 16.37 -20.54
CA LEU A 259 6.19 16.12 -20.21
C LEU A 259 5.82 14.65 -20.32
N PHE A 260 6.19 13.99 -21.42
CA PHE A 260 5.94 12.57 -21.59
C PHE A 260 6.74 11.70 -20.62
N SER A 261 7.94 12.12 -20.23
CA SER A 261 8.74 11.43 -19.21
C SER A 261 8.08 11.48 -17.83
N ILE A 262 7.56 12.66 -17.44
CA ILE A 262 6.81 12.84 -16.18
C ILE A 262 5.56 11.95 -16.18
N LEU A 263 4.81 11.94 -17.29
CA LEU A 263 3.66 11.06 -17.45
C LEU A 263 4.04 9.58 -17.34
N GLY A 264 5.13 9.17 -18.01
CA GLY A 264 5.64 7.81 -17.98
C GLY A 264 6.02 7.36 -16.57
N TYR A 265 6.69 8.21 -15.79
CA TYR A 265 7.02 7.92 -14.39
C TYR A 265 5.78 7.86 -13.50
N ALA A 266 4.79 8.72 -13.71
CA ALA A 266 3.53 8.66 -12.97
C ALA A 266 2.77 7.35 -13.27
N LEU A 267 2.70 6.95 -14.54
CA LEU A 267 2.09 5.68 -14.95
C LEU A 267 2.84 4.49 -14.34
N LEU A 268 4.16 4.51 -14.38
CA LEU A 268 4.99 3.47 -13.77
C LEU A 268 4.72 3.36 -12.27
N LEU A 269 4.65 4.49 -11.55
CA LEU A 269 4.30 4.51 -10.13
C LEU A 269 2.95 3.84 -9.89
N GLY A 270 1.90 4.26 -10.61
CA GLY A 270 0.56 3.70 -10.47
C GLY A 270 0.52 2.19 -10.72
N LEU A 271 1.17 1.71 -11.79
CA LEU A 271 1.26 0.29 -12.12
C LEU A 271 2.03 -0.53 -11.07
N MET A 272 3.15 -0.01 -10.56
CA MET A 272 3.94 -0.70 -9.55
C MET A 272 3.25 -0.72 -8.19
N MET A 273 2.58 0.36 -7.81
CA MET A 273 1.75 0.40 -6.59
C MET A 273 0.60 -0.60 -6.69
N PHE A 274 -0.03 -0.75 -7.86
CA PHE A 274 -1.08 -1.75 -8.06
C PHE A 274 -0.55 -3.20 -7.86
N LYS A 275 0.68 -3.48 -8.32
CA LYS A 275 1.33 -4.79 -8.14
C LYS A 275 1.94 -5.03 -6.76
N SER A 276 1.99 -4.01 -5.89
CA SER A 276 2.66 -4.10 -4.58
C SER A 276 2.19 -5.27 -3.71
N GLY A 277 0.88 -5.54 -3.69
CA GLY A 277 0.31 -6.66 -2.93
C GLY A 277 0.77 -8.03 -3.47
N THR A 278 0.82 -8.19 -4.79
CA THR A 278 1.32 -9.43 -5.43
C THR A 278 2.81 -9.64 -5.16
N ILE A 279 3.61 -8.57 -5.18
CA ILE A 279 5.04 -8.61 -4.86
C ILE A 279 5.24 -9.07 -3.41
N ALA A 280 4.50 -8.48 -2.46
CA ALA A 280 4.59 -8.85 -1.06
C ALA A 280 4.22 -10.32 -0.81
N LYS A 281 3.13 -10.78 -1.43
CA LYS A 281 2.68 -12.18 -1.35
C LYS A 281 3.68 -13.15 -1.97
N SER A 282 4.26 -12.79 -3.12
CA SER A 282 5.30 -13.60 -3.77
C SER A 282 6.56 -13.75 -2.92
N ILE A 283 7.00 -12.69 -2.23
CA ILE A 283 8.20 -12.74 -1.37
C ILE A 283 7.96 -13.65 -0.15
N MET A 284 6.75 -13.61 0.40
CA MET A 284 6.38 -14.46 1.55
C MET A 284 5.99 -15.89 1.15
N ASN A 285 6.10 -16.22 -0.15
CA ASN A 285 5.67 -17.51 -0.73
C ASN A 285 4.23 -17.86 -0.32
N THR A 286 3.36 -16.88 -0.41
CA THR A 286 1.90 -17.03 -0.25
C THR A 286 1.30 -16.86 -1.63
N HIS A 287 0.79 -17.94 -2.20
CA HIS A 287 0.06 -17.93 -3.47
C HIS A 287 -1.42 -17.60 -3.24
#